data_AF-A0A4Q7VAL3-F1
#
_entry.id   AF-A0A4Q7VAL3-F1
#
_cell.length_a   1.000
_cell.length_b   1.000
_cell.length_c   1.000
_cell.angle_alpha   90.00
_cell.angle_beta   90.00
_cell.angle_gamma   90.00
#
_symmetry.space_group_name_H-M   'P 1'
#
loop_
_entity.id
_entity.type
_entity.pdbx_description
1 polymer ?
#
loop_
_entity_poly.entity_id
_entity_poly.type
_entity_poly.pdbx_seq_one_letter_code
_entity_poly.pdbx_strand_id
1 'polypeptide(L)' 'MVTRKIGRDAETGQFKPVRQAEKDKKGSIVETIKIPSKPAPAKNRK' A
#
# COMPACT_ATOMS: atom_id res chain seq x y z
N MET A 1 4.13 -6.78 -12.29
CA MET A 1 3.84 -5.63 -11.40
C MET A 1 2.85 -6.09 -10.35
N VAL A 2 3.08 -5.80 -9.07
CA VAL A 2 2.21 -6.25 -7.97
C VAL A 2 1.43 -5.05 -7.47
N THR A 3 0.12 -5.18 -7.27
CA THR A 3 -0.69 -4.13 -6.63
C THR A 3 -0.81 -4.40 -5.13
N ARG A 4 -0.80 -3.35 -4.32
CA ARG A 4 -1.17 -3.44 -2.89
C ARG A 4 -2.14 -2.34 -2.52
N LYS A 5 -2.98 -2.63 -1.53
CA LYS A 5 -3.82 -1.64 -0.87
C LYS A 5 -3.01 -0.90 0.18
N ILE A 6 -3.29 0.38 0.36
CA ILE A 6 -2.76 1.23 1.43
C ILE A 6 -3.88 2.11 1.97
N GLY A 7 -3.93 2.25 3.28
CA GLY A 7 -4.77 3.23 3.92
C GLY A 7 -4.07 4.59 3.90
N ARG A 8 -4.84 5.64 3.66
CA ARG A 8 -4.39 7.02 3.75
C ARG A 8 -5.41 7.81 4.55
N ASP A 9 -4.94 8.68 5.42
CA ASP A 9 -5.79 9.58 6.18
C ASP A 9 -6.35 10.67 5.28
N ALA A 10 -7.66 10.91 5.35
CA ALA A 10 -8.35 11.84 4.47
C ALA A 10 -8.08 13.31 4.85
N GLU A 11 -7.84 13.60 6.13
CA GLU A 11 -7.52 14.95 6.60
C GLU A 11 -6.04 15.28 6.45
N THR A 12 -5.16 14.38 6.90
CA THR A 12 -3.72 14.65 7.00
C THR A 12 -2.91 14.10 5.84
N GLY A 13 -3.50 13.20 5.04
CA GLY A 13 -2.80 12.53 3.96
C GLY A 13 -1.73 11.52 4.43
N GLN A 14 -1.61 11.26 5.73
CA GLN A 14 -0.65 10.30 6.28
C GLN A 14 -1.01 8.86 5.92
N PHE A 15 0.00 8.02 5.74
CA PHE A 15 -0.23 6.61 5.50
C PHE A 15 -0.65 5.91 6.78
N LYS A 16 -1.74 5.16 6.71
CA LYS A 16 -2.24 4.33 7.80
C LYS A 16 -2.44 2.88 7.35
N PRO A 17 -2.44 1.91 8.28
CA PRO A 17 -2.70 0.51 7.94
C PRO A 17 -4.06 0.36 7.24
N VAL A 18 -4.11 -0.49 6.20
CA VAL A 18 -5.35 -0.74 5.43
C VAL A 18 -6.50 -1.16 6.35
N ARG A 19 -6.25 -2.08 7.30
CA ARG A 19 -7.28 -2.53 8.26
C ARG A 19 -7.87 -1.40 9.09
N GLN A 20 -7.08 -0.37 9.40
CA GLN A 20 -7.54 0.78 10.17
C GLN A 20 -8.33 1.73 9.27
N ALA A 21 -7.86 1.95 8.05
CA ALA A 21 -8.59 2.73 7.05
C ALA A 21 -9.92 2.08 6.61
N GLU A 22 -10.00 0.76 6.58
CA GLU A 22 -11.23 0.02 6.24
C GLU A 22 -12.29 0.14 7.33
N LYS A 23 -11.87 0.24 8.60
CA LYS A 23 -12.77 0.50 9.74
C LYS A 23 -13.24 1.95 9.76
N ASP A 24 -12.34 2.89 9.44
CA ASP A 24 -12.61 4.32 9.47
C ASP A 24 -12.83 4.89 8.05
N LYS A 25 -13.93 4.51 7.39
CA LYS A 25 -14.21 4.94 6.01
C LYS A 25 -14.49 6.44 5.84
N LYS A 26 -14.72 7.16 6.95
CA LYS A 26 -15.02 8.60 6.94
C LYS A 26 -13.76 9.46 6.97
N GLY A 27 -12.76 9.11 7.78
CA GLY A 27 -11.49 9.81 7.87
C GLY A 27 -10.35 9.10 7.13
N SER A 28 -10.66 8.06 6.36
CA SER A 28 -9.66 7.27 5.65
C SER A 28 -10.06 6.92 4.24
N ILE A 29 -9.06 6.88 3.36
CA ILE A 29 -9.16 6.46 1.97
C ILE A 29 -8.30 5.20 1.81
N VAL A 30 -8.85 4.16 1.19
CA VAL A 30 -8.08 2.98 0.83
C VAL A 30 -7.73 3.07 -0.66
N GLU A 31 -6.47 3.36 -0.95
CA GLU A 31 -5.96 3.43 -2.32
C GLU A 31 -5.28 2.11 -2.71
N THR A 32 -5.37 1.76 -3.99
CA THR A 32 -4.63 0.63 -4.55
C THR A 32 -3.49 1.16 -5.40
N ILE A 33 -2.25 0.92 -4.96
CA ILE A 33 -1.06 1.34 -5.71
C ILE A 33 -0.42 0.18 -6.43
N LYS A 34 0.12 0.48 -7.61
CA LYS A 34 0.99 -0.42 -8.36
C LYS A 34 2.40 -0.28 -7.79
N ILE A 35 2.95 -1.36 -7.26
CA ILE A 35 4.34 -1.44 -6.88
C ILE A 35 5.12 -1.95 -8.10
N PRO A 36 6.20 -1.26 -8.50
CA PRO A 36 7.14 -1.87 -9.44
C PRO A 36 7.62 -3.17 -8.80
N SER A 37 7.46 -4.29 -9.52
CA SER A 37 8.08 -5.53 -9.08
C SER A 37 9.57 -5.24 -9.02
N LYS A 38 10.18 -5.33 -7.84
CA LYS A 38 11.64 -5.33 -7.75
C LYS A 38 12.10 -6.43 -8.72
N PRO A 39 13.02 -6.16 -9.67
CA PRO A 39 13.59 -7.25 -10.45
C PRO A 39 14.08 -8.28 -9.45
N ALA A 40 13.70 -9.54 -9.65
CA ALA A 40 13.97 -10.61 -8.71
C ALA A 40 15.43 -10.49 -8.22
N PRO A 41 15.70 -10.65 -6.90
CA PRO A 41 17.09 -10.68 -6.44
C PRO A 41 17.79 -11.72 -7.31
N ALA A 42 18.85 -11.31 -8.01
CA ALA A 42 19.59 -12.18 -8.92
C ALA A 42 19.85 -13.49 -8.16
N LYS A 43 19.13 -14.54 -8.57
CA LYS A 43 19.20 -15.86 -7.94
C LYS A 43 20.67 -16.23 -7.99
N ASN A 44 21.28 -16.45 -6.81
CA ASN A 44 22.67 -16.87 -6.66
C ASN A 44 23.11 -17.76 -7.82
N ARG A 45 23.97 -17.22 -8.68
CA ARG A 45 24.71 -17.99 -9.67
C ARG A 45 26.00 -18.41 -8.98
N LYS A 46 25.98 -19.55 -8.29
CA LYS A 46 27.19 -20.20 -7.80
C LYS A 46 27.02 -21.71 -7.85
#